data_AF-A0A920PNA5-F1
#
_entry.id   AF-A0A920PNA5-F1
#
_cell.length_a   1.000
_cell.length_b   1.000
_cell.length_c   1.000
_cell.angle_alpha   90.00
_cell.angle_beta   90.00
_cell.angle_gamma   90.00
#
_symmetry.space_group_name_H-M   'P 1'
#
loop_
_entity.id
_entity.type
_entity.pdbx_description
1 polymer ?
#
loop_
_entity_poly.entity_id
_entity_poly.type
_entity_poly.pdbx_seq_one_letter_code
_entity_poly.pdbx_strand_id
1 'polypeptide(L)'
;MQAVAVGFLHAFAHPAHEQAAGAVISDRLPDATVCLSSDVCPEMREYERFSTTCANAYVRPLKSGYLSPLQALLKGEGFECPLYLMMPKRRSDDD
;
A
#
# COMPACT_ATOMS: atom_id res chain seq x y z
N MET A 1 -4.71 -15.32 -3.57
CA MET A 1 -4.84 -13.89 -3.95
C MET A 1 -3.99 -13.10 -2.96
N GLN A 2 -3.01 -12.32 -3.40
CA GLN A 2 -1.98 -11.75 -2.49
C GLN A 2 -2.26 -10.30 -2.07
N ALA A 3 -3.16 -9.60 -2.77
CA ALA A 3 -3.55 -8.24 -2.42
C ALA A 3 -4.97 -7.90 -2.91
N VAL A 4 -5.63 -6.98 -2.22
CA VAL A 4 -6.97 -6.46 -2.52
C VAL A 4 -6.94 -4.94 -2.48
N ALA A 5 -7.39 -4.30 -3.57
CA ALA A 5 -7.63 -2.86 -3.60
C ALA A 5 -9.12 -2.61 -3.36
N VAL A 6 -9.44 -1.72 -2.42
CA VAL A 6 -10.80 -1.29 -2.11
C VAL A 6 -10.92 0.17 -2.49
N GLY A 7 -11.91 0.50 -3.31
CA GLY A 7 -12.26 1.89 -3.50
C GLY A 7 -13.76 2.09 -3.66
N PHE A 8 -14.30 3.08 -2.95
CA PHE A 8 -15.69 3.51 -3.06
C PHE A 8 -15.78 4.91 -3.67
N LEU A 9 -16.95 5.19 -4.26
CA LEU A 9 -17.30 6.53 -4.72
C LEU A 9 -17.35 7.46 -3.50
N HIS A 10 -16.81 8.66 -3.63
CA HIS A 10 -16.72 9.66 -2.54
C HIS A 10 -15.92 9.28 -1.29
N ALA A 11 -15.15 8.18 -1.32
CA ALA A 11 -14.36 7.77 -0.16
C ALA A 11 -13.26 8.77 0.24
N PHE A 12 -12.85 9.67 -0.66
CA PHE A 12 -11.97 10.79 -0.34
C PHE A 12 -12.58 11.75 0.69
N ALA A 13 -13.92 11.87 0.72
CA ALA A 13 -14.64 12.74 1.65
C ALA A 13 -15.17 11.95 2.86
N HIS A 14 -15.54 10.68 2.67
CA HIS A 14 -16.10 9.85 3.75
C HIS A 14 -15.53 8.41 3.70
N PRO A 15 -14.34 8.18 4.29
CA PRO A 15 -13.62 6.91 4.17
C PRO A 15 -14.20 5.77 5.04
N ALA A 16 -15.17 6.05 5.92
CA ALA A 16 -15.64 5.08 6.92
C ALA A 16 -16.12 3.75 6.32
N HIS A 17 -16.77 3.79 5.15
CA HIS A 17 -17.21 2.57 4.47
C HIS A 17 -16.02 1.77 3.91
N GLU A 18 -15.00 2.43 3.36
CA GLU A 18 -13.78 1.75 2.90
C GLU A 18 -13.04 1.10 4.05
N GLN A 19 -12.92 1.79 5.19
CA GLN A 19 -12.27 1.26 6.39
C GLN A 19 -13.02 0.04 6.95
N ALA A 20 -14.35 0.11 7.02
CA ALA A 20 -15.18 -1.01 7.46
C ALA A 20 -15.04 -2.22 6.51
N ALA A 21 -15.05 -1.99 5.19
CA ALA A 21 -14.83 -3.05 4.22
C ALA A 21 -13.42 -3.64 4.33
N GLY A 22 -12.41 -2.79 4.52
CA GLY A 22 -11.02 -3.20 4.74
C GLY A 22 -10.86 -4.11 5.94
N ALA A 23 -11.47 -3.76 7.08
CA ALA A 23 -11.44 -4.58 8.29
C ALA A 23 -12.05 -5.98 8.05
N VAL A 24 -13.22 -6.05 7.41
CA VAL A 24 -13.87 -7.34 7.11
C VAL A 24 -13.02 -8.19 6.14
N ILE A 25 -12.37 -7.55 5.16
CA ILE A 25 -11.50 -8.24 4.20
C ILE A 25 -10.25 -8.77 4.90
N SER A 26 -9.61 -7.97 5.77
CA SER A 26 -8.46 -8.39 6.56
C SER A 26 -8.78 -9.56 7.49
N ASP A 27 -9.97 -9.57 8.11
CA ASP A 27 -10.39 -10.68 8.97
C ASP A 27 -10.60 -11.99 8.19
N ARG A 28 -11.08 -11.91 6.95
CA ARG A 28 -11.35 -13.11 6.12
C ARG A 28 -10.16 -13.56 5.28
N LEU A 29 -9.23 -12.66 4.98
CA LEU A 29 -8.05 -12.89 4.15
C LEU A 29 -6.80 -12.34 4.87
N PRO A 30 -6.35 -12.98 5.96
CA PRO A 30 -5.24 -12.47 6.77
C PRO A 30 -3.91 -12.39 6.00
N ASP A 31 -3.73 -13.23 4.97
CA ASP A 31 -2.52 -13.25 4.13
C ASP A 31 -2.57 -12.23 2.97
N ALA A 32 -3.69 -11.53 2.78
CA ALA A 32 -3.84 -10.57 1.70
C ALA A 32 -3.51 -9.14 2.16
N THR A 33 -2.70 -8.44 1.36
CA THR A 33 -2.46 -7.01 1.58
C THR A 33 -3.69 -6.21 1.14
N VAL A 34 -4.35 -5.53 2.08
CA VAL A 34 -5.48 -4.63 1.77
C VAL A 34 -4.97 -3.21 1.55
N CYS A 35 -5.41 -2.57 0.45
CA CYS A 35 -5.11 -1.17 0.14
C CYS A 35 -6.42 -0.40 -0.04
N LEU A 36 -6.62 0.63 0.78
CA LEU A 36 -7.78 1.52 0.69
C LEU A 36 -7.46 2.70 -0.21
N SER A 37 -8.39 3.06 -1.08
CA SER A 37 -8.19 4.15 -2.04
C SER A 37 -8.07 5.51 -1.36
N SER A 38 -8.78 5.69 -0.25
CA SER A 38 -8.67 6.83 0.67
C SER A 38 -7.28 6.99 1.31
N ASP A 39 -6.57 5.89 1.60
CA ASP A 39 -5.22 5.93 2.19
C ASP A 39 -4.12 6.16 1.15
N VAL A 40 -4.30 5.67 -0.07
CA VAL A 40 -3.27 5.72 -1.12
C VAL A 40 -3.26 7.05 -1.86
N CYS A 41 -4.43 7.55 -2.25
CA CYS A 41 -4.56 8.77 -3.05
C CYS A 41 -5.94 9.41 -2.79
N PRO A 42 -6.09 10.27 -1.77
CA PRO A 42 -7.37 10.89 -1.40
C PRO A 42 -7.79 12.00 -2.37
N GLU A 43 -7.75 11.72 -3.67
CA GLU A 43 -8.16 12.63 -4.73
C GLU A 43 -9.62 12.39 -5.10
N MET A 44 -10.33 13.47 -5.44
CA MET A 44 -11.74 13.38 -5.86
C MET A 44 -11.89 12.51 -7.13
N ARG A 45 -10.88 12.53 -8.01
CA ARG A 45 -10.93 11.83 -9.29
C ARG A 45 -10.73 10.33 -9.12
N GLU A 46 -11.79 9.59 -9.44
CA GLU A 46 -11.91 8.17 -9.10
C GLU A 46 -10.99 7.30 -9.95
N TYR A 47 -10.84 7.60 -11.24
CA TYR A 47 -9.97 6.84 -12.14
C TYR A 47 -8.50 6.88 -11.70
N GLU A 48 -7.99 8.07 -11.40
CA GLU A 48 -6.62 8.28 -10.93
C GLU A 48 -6.40 7.61 -9.57
N ARG A 49 -7.39 7.71 -8.68
CA ARG A 49 -7.36 7.08 -7.35
C ARG A 49 -7.35 5.56 -7.44
N PHE A 50 -8.26 4.95 -8.21
CA PHE A 50 -8.32 3.50 -8.38
C PHE A 50 -7.07 2.94 -9.06
N SER A 51 -6.60 3.58 -10.14
CA SER A 51 -5.40 3.14 -10.87
C SER A 51 -4.17 3.12 -9.96
N THR A 52 -3.98 4.17 -9.15
CA THR A 52 -2.87 4.26 -8.19
C THR A 52 -3.00 3.23 -7.05
N THR A 53 -4.23 3.02 -6.56
CA THR A 53 -4.50 2.04 -5.49
C THR A 53 -4.25 0.61 -5.95
N CYS A 54 -4.68 0.26 -7.16
CA CYS A 54 -4.40 -1.04 -7.78
C CYS A 54 -2.90 -1.26 -8.00
N ALA A 55 -2.19 -0.25 -8.52
CA ALA A 55 -0.74 -0.33 -8.68
C ALA A 55 -0.03 -0.53 -7.32
N ASN A 56 -0.44 0.19 -6.27
CA ASN A 56 0.13 0.02 -4.94
C ASN A 56 -0.18 -1.35 -4.32
N ALA A 57 -1.40 -1.85 -4.51
CA ALA A 57 -1.81 -3.19 -4.06
C ALA A 57 -1.00 -4.28 -4.76
N TYR A 58 -0.66 -4.11 -6.05
CA TYR A 58 0.21 -5.04 -6.77
C TYR A 58 1.66 -5.00 -6.28
N VAL A 59 2.20 -3.81 -5.99
CA VAL A 59 3.62 -3.64 -5.66
C VAL A 59 3.94 -4.03 -4.21
N ARG A 60 3.04 -3.80 -3.25
CA ARG A 60 3.27 -4.10 -1.82
C ARG A 60 3.66 -5.57 -1.52
N PRO A 61 2.96 -6.60 -2.02
CA PRO A 61 3.34 -8.00 -1.78
C PRO A 61 4.68 -8.35 -2.44
N LEU A 62 4.98 -7.79 -3.61
CA LEU A 62 6.28 -7.98 -4.28
C LEU A 62 7.45 -7.38 -3.47
N LYS A 63 7.25 -6.19 -2.89
CA LYS A 63 8.25 -5.55 -2.02
C LYS A 63 8.50 -6.35 -0.74
N SER A 64 7.45 -6.88 -0.12
CA SER A 64 7.54 -7.77 1.04
C SER A 64 8.39 -9.02 0.72
N GLY A 65 8.15 -9.65 -0.42
CA GLY A 65 8.86 -10.85 -0.85
C GLY A 65 10.34 -10.63 -1.21
N TYR A 66 10.73 -9.43 -1.68
CA TYR A 66 12.12 -9.16 -2.09
C TYR A 66 12.97 -8.56 -0.97
N LEU A 67 12.42 -7.64 -0.19
CA LEU A 67 13.19 -6.89 0.81
C LEU A 67 13.48 -7.73 2.07
N SER A 68 12.56 -8.62 2.44
CA SER A 68 12.74 -9.44 3.65
C SER A 68 13.90 -10.44 3.51
N PRO A 69 14.02 -11.21 2.40
CA PRO A 69 15.18 -12.09 2.19
C PRO A 69 16.49 -11.31 2.03
N LEU A 70 16.46 -10.17 1.34
CA LEU A 70 17.65 -9.33 1.16
C LEU A 70 18.18 -8.82 2.51
N GLN A 71 17.30 -8.34 3.39
CA GLN A 71 17.70 -7.91 4.73
C GLN A 71 18.23 -9.09 5.58
N ALA A 72 17.64 -10.28 5.44
CA ALA A 72 18.12 -11.48 6.13
C ALA A 72 19.52 -11.90 5.67
N LEU A 73 19.79 -11.85 4.36
CA LEU A 73 21.11 -12.13 3.78
C LEU A 73 22.17 -11.15 4.28
N LEU A 74 21.87 -9.85 4.25
CA LEU A 74 22.80 -8.81 4.71
C LEU A 74 23.14 -8.97 6.20
N LYS A 75 22.15 -9.31 7.04
CA LYS A 75 22.40 -9.64 8.45
C LYS A 75 23.21 -10.91 8.63
N GLY A 76 22.99 -11.93 7.81
CA GLY A 76 23.76 -13.18 7.83
C GLY A 76 25.25 -12.97 7.50
N GLU A 77 25.57 -12.00 6.65
CA GLU A 77 26.93 -11.59 6.29
C GLU A 77 27.55 -10.59 7.29
N GLY A 78 26.86 -10.27 8.40
CA GLY A 78 27.38 -9.39 9.45
C GLY A 78 27.23 -7.88 9.19
N PHE A 79 26.42 -7.47 8.21
CA PHE A 79 26.12 -6.06 8.00
C PHE A 79 25.05 -5.58 9.00
N GLU A 80 25.43 -4.66 9.89
CA GLU A 80 24.53 -4.05 10.89
C GLU A 80 23.94 -2.69 10.44
N CYS A 81 24.16 -2.29 9.18
CA CYS A 81 23.69 -1.00 8.69
C CYS A 81 22.17 -1.00 8.38
N PRO A 82 21.47 0.11 8.63
CA PRO A 82 20.07 0.26 8.24
C PRO A 82 19.91 0.27 6.71
N LEU A 83 18.99 -0.55 6.19
CA LEU A 83 18.64 -0.58 4.77
C LEU A 83 17.75 0.62 4.43
N TYR A 84 18.26 1.53 3.58
CA TYR A 84 17.49 2.67 3.09
C TYR A 84 16.96 2.39 1.68
N LEU A 85 15.68 2.71 1.46
CA LEU A 85 15.02 2.65 0.16
C LEU A 85 14.85 4.07 -0.40
N MET A 86 15.35 4.29 -1.61
CA MET A 86 15.09 5.53 -2.33
C MET A 86 13.66 5.50 -2.86
N MET A 87 12.84 6.45 -2.43
CA MET A 87 11.48 6.64 -2.94
C MET A 87 11.43 7.90 -3.81
N PRO A 88 10.55 7.94 -4.83
CA PRO A 88 10.35 9.15 -5.62
C PRO A 88 9.89 10.30 -4.71
N LYS A 89 10.42 11.50 -4.95
CA LYS A 89 10.07 12.71 -4.19
C LYS A 89 8.58 13.02 -4.44
N ARG A 90 7.76 12.91 -3.41
CA ARG A 90 6.35 13.34 -3.45
C ARG A 90 6.36 14.86 -3.65
N ARG A 91 5.75 15.34 -4.74
CA ARG A 91 5.55 16.78 -4.96
C ARG A 91 4.75 17.31 -3.76
N SER A 92 5.36 18.19 -2.99
CA SER A 92 4.65 19.07 -2.07
C SER A 92 4.03 20.16 -2.94
N ASP A 93 2.78 19.97 -3.34
CA ASP A 93 1.96 21.06 -3.86
C ASP A 93 1.45 21.82 -2.62
N ASP A 94 2.22 22.79 -2.17
CA ASP A 94 1.82 23.89 -1.28
C ASP A 94 2.68 25.09 -1.67
N ASP A 95 2.20 25.82 -2.69
CA ASP A 95 2.44 27.23 -2.98
C ASP A 95 1.08 27.85 -3.34
#